data_AF-A0A9D2VMH1-F1
#
_entry.id   AF-A0A9D2VMH1-F1
#
_cell.length_a   1.000
_cell.length_b   1.000
_cell.length_c   1.000
_cell.angle_alpha   90.00
_cell.angle_beta   90.00
_cell.angle_gamma   90.00
#
_symmetry.space_group_name_H-M   'P 1'
#
loop_
_entity.id
_entity.type
_entity.pdbx_description
1 polymer ?
#
loop_
_entity_poly.entity_id
_entity_poly.type
_entity_poly.pdbx_seq_one_letter_code
_entity_poly.pdbx_strand_id
1 'polypeptide(L)'
;MKILGMGMPELLIILAVALLIFGPKNLPKLGASLGKTVKGLREGMSSDEPEKEAENVELAVEDEDEEPERPAPKKKTVRVAKKTEQTA
;
A
#
# COMPACT_ATOMS: atom_id res chain seq x y z
N MET A 1 23.85 -4.67 -21.25
CA MET A 1 22.78 -5.69 -21.14
C MET A 1 21.62 -5.23 -21.99
N LYS A 2 21.09 -6.08 -22.87
CA LYS A 2 19.95 -5.78 -23.74
C LYS A 2 18.75 -6.55 -23.18
N ILE A 3 17.70 -5.85 -22.79
CA ILE A 3 16.47 -6.44 -22.27
C ILE A 3 15.43 -6.23 -23.36
N LEU A 4 14.85 -7.31 -23.87
CA LEU A 4 13.79 -7.26 -24.90
C LEU A 4 14.19 -6.53 -26.21
N GLY A 5 15.46 -6.61 -26.61
CA GLY A 5 15.95 -5.96 -27.82
C GLY A 5 16.16 -4.44 -27.70
N MET A 6 15.81 -3.85 -26.56
CA MET A 6 16.06 -2.45 -26.21
C MET A 6 17.21 -2.31 -25.21
N GLY A 7 17.91 -1.18 -25.29
CA GLY A 7 18.88 -0.77 -24.29
C GLY A 7 18.21 -0.23 -23.03
N MET A 8 19.04 0.08 -22.03
CA MET A 8 18.60 0.78 -20.83
C MET A 8 17.99 2.17 -21.12
N PRO A 9 18.54 2.99 -22.07
CA PRO A 9 17.98 4.31 -22.37
C PRO A 9 16.54 4.26 -22.86
N GLU A 10 16.20 3.34 -23.77
CA GLU A 10 14.86 3.22 -24.32
C GLU A 10 13.85 2.74 -23.26
N LEU A 11 14.25 1.82 -22.38
CA LEU A 11 13.44 1.43 -21.23
C LEU A 11 13.16 2.60 -20.28
N LEU A 12 14.13 3.48 -20.03
CA LEU A 12 13.93 4.66 -19.19
C LEU A 12 12.92 5.64 -19.80
N ILE A 13 12.92 5.81 -21.12
CA ILE A 13 11.94 6.67 -21.81
C ILE A 13 10.53 6.11 -21.62
N ILE A 14 10.33 4.81 -21.83
CA ILE A 14 9.03 4.16 -21.64
C ILE A 14 8.58 4.27 -20.18
N LEU A 15 9.51 4.06 -19.23
CA LEU A 15 9.25 4.22 -17.81
C LEU A 15 8.84 5.66 -17.47
N ALA A 16 9.48 6.67 -18.06
CA ALA A 16 9.12 8.07 -17.85
C ALA A 16 7.69 8.38 -18.32
N VAL A 17 7.29 7.86 -19.48
CA VAL A 17 5.90 8.01 -19.97
C VAL A 17 4.91 7.29 -19.06
N ALA A 18 5.22 6.06 -18.62
CA ALA A 18 4.39 5.32 -17.69
C ALA A 18 4.26 6.05 -16.34
N LEU A 19 5.34 6.64 -15.84
CA LEU A 19 5.37 7.49 -14.65
C LEU A 19 4.55 8.77 -14.82
N LEU A 20 4.42 9.32 -16.02
CA LEU A 20 3.58 10.47 -16.27
C LEU A 20 2.09 10.12 -16.15
N ILE A 21 1.70 8.93 -16.64
CA ILE A 21 0.32 8.45 -16.62
C ILE A 21 -0.08 7.98 -15.23
N PHE A 22 0.76 7.16 -14.60
CA PHE A 22 0.47 6.56 -13.30
C PHE A 22 0.94 7.42 -12.12
N GLY A 23 1.97 8.23 -12.29
CA GLY A 23 2.61 8.98 -11.21
C GLY A 23 3.63 8.14 -10.42
N PRO A 24 4.75 8.75 -9.95
CA PRO A 24 5.78 8.04 -9.19
C PRO A 24 5.28 7.53 -7.84
N LYS A 25 4.30 8.21 -7.22
CA LYS A 25 3.68 7.79 -5.94
C LYS A 25 2.86 6.49 -6.08
N ASN A 26 2.33 6.18 -7.27
CA ASN A 26 1.49 4.99 -7.48
C ASN A 26 2.27 3.72 -7.80
N LEU A 27 3.49 3.82 -8.35
CA LEU A 27 4.37 2.66 -8.56
C LEU A 27 4.65 1.84 -7.29
N PRO A 28 5.07 2.43 -6.15
CA PRO A 28 5.33 1.66 -4.93
C PRO A 28 4.06 1.04 -4.36
N LYS A 29 2.90 1.71 -4.48
CA LYS A 29 1.61 1.19 -4.04
C LYS A 29 1.17 -0.03 -4.86
N LEU A 30 1.29 0.03 -6.19
CA LEU A 30 0.99 -1.08 -7.10
C LEU A 30 2.00 -2.23 -6.92
N GLY A 31 3.28 -1.90 -6.79
CA GLY A 31 4.36 -2.86 -6.54
C GLY A 31 4.21 -3.60 -5.21
N ALA A 32 3.81 -2.91 -4.13
CA ALA A 32 3.54 -3.54 -2.84
C ALA A 32 2.39 -4.56 -2.91
N SER A 33 1.31 -4.21 -3.60
CA SER A 33 0.16 -5.11 -3.78
C SER A 33 0.51 -6.33 -4.64
N LEU A 34 1.14 -6.12 -5.80
CA LEU A 34 1.60 -7.20 -6.67
C LEU A 34 2.68 -8.06 -5.98
N GLY A 35 3.57 -7.43 -5.22
CA GLY A 35 4.62 -8.10 -4.47
C GLY A 35 4.06 -9.02 -3.38
N LYS A 36 3.00 -8.61 -2.68
CA LYS A 36 2.28 -9.48 -1.73
C LYS A 36 1.67 -10.70 -2.43
N THR A 37 1.04 -10.52 -3.60
CA THR A 37 0.50 -11.63 -4.40
C THR A 37 1.59 -12.57 -4.89
N VAL A 38 2.68 -12.05 -5.45
CA VAL A 38 3.80 -12.86 -5.93
C VAL A 38 4.50 -13.57 -4.77
N LYS A 39 4.63 -12.92 -3.61
CA LYS A 39 5.18 -13.53 -2.40
C LYS A 39 4.33 -14.71 -1.94
N GLY A 40 3.00 -14.53 -1.82
CA GLY A 40 2.09 -15.62 -1.47
C GLY A 40 2.07 -16.75 -2.51
N LEU A 41 2.18 -16.42 -3.80
CA LEU A 41 2.25 -17.42 -4.87
C LEU A 41 3.57 -18.22 -4.80
N ARG A 42 4.69 -17.53 -4.55
CA ARG A 42 6.01 -18.16 -4.39
C ARG A 42 6.07 -19.03 -3.14
N GLU A 43 5.49 -18.58 -2.02
CA GLU A 43 5.42 -19.31 -0.76
C GLU A 43 4.56 -20.57 -0.92
N GLY A 44 3.37 -20.45 -1.52
CA GLY A 44 2.52 -21.61 -1.84
C GLY A 44 3.12 -22.58 -2.85
N MET A 45 3.94 -22.11 -3.80
CA MET A 45 4.70 -22.98 -4.72
C MET A 45 5.96 -23.60 -4.07
N SER A 46 6.45 -23.04 -2.97
CA SER A 46 7.69 -23.49 -2.29
C SER A 46 7.42 -24.28 -1.00
N SER A 47 6.16 -24.46 -0.59
CA SER A 47 5.85 -25.12 0.67
C SER A 47 6.02 -26.64 0.62
N ASP A 48 7.04 -27.10 1.34
CA ASP A 48 7.03 -28.36 2.10
C ASP A 48 6.74 -28.13 3.60
N GLU A 49 6.76 -26.90 4.19
CA GLU A 49 6.25 -26.61 5.57
C GLU A 49 6.24 -25.09 5.93
N PRO A 50 5.73 -24.63 7.10
CA PRO A 50 4.59 -23.70 7.18
C PRO A 50 4.92 -22.21 7.41
N GLU A 51 4.03 -21.41 6.81
CA GLU A 51 3.54 -20.07 7.17
C GLU A 51 4.38 -19.22 8.13
N LYS A 52 5.04 -18.20 7.57
CA LYS A 52 5.37 -16.98 8.31
C LYS A 52 4.47 -15.85 7.82
N GLU A 53 3.44 -15.57 8.62
CA GLU A 53 2.55 -14.42 8.50
C GLU A 53 3.33 -13.16 8.12
N ALA A 54 2.94 -12.56 6.99
CA ALA A 54 3.45 -11.28 6.55
C ALA A 54 2.84 -10.16 7.41
N GLU A 55 3.30 -10.02 8.65
CA GLU A 55 3.02 -8.84 9.46
C GLU A 55 3.78 -7.62 8.91
N ASN A 56 3.05 -6.51 8.82
CA ASN A 56 3.52 -5.13 8.76
C ASN A 56 4.31 -4.67 7.52
N VAL A 57 3.55 -4.11 6.56
CA VAL A 57 4.02 -2.93 5.82
C VAL A 57 2.88 -1.91 5.80
N GLU A 58 2.68 -1.28 6.95
CA GLU A 58 2.01 0.01 7.06
C GLU A 58 3.08 1.08 6.72
N LEU A 59 3.38 1.22 5.42
CA LEU A 59 4.14 2.37 4.94
C LEU A 59 3.16 3.55 4.94
N ALA A 60 3.26 4.35 6.01
CA ALA A 60 2.71 5.67 6.11
C ALA A 60 3.00 6.44 4.82
N VAL A 61 1.94 6.70 4.05
CA VAL A 61 1.95 7.80 3.10
C VAL A 61 1.40 8.98 3.90
N GLU A 62 2.30 9.63 4.64
CA GLU A 62 2.10 11.01 5.07
C GLU A 62 2.10 11.84 3.78
N ASP A 63 0.89 12.09 3.24
CA ASP A 63 0.68 13.24 2.37
C ASP A 63 0.58 14.47 3.29
N GLU A 64 1.73 14.96 3.74
CA GLU A 64 1.90 16.36 4.15
C GLU A 64 2.23 17.18 2.88
N ASP A 65 1.30 18.08 2.53
CA ASP A 65 1.50 19.42 1.93
C ASP A 65 0.33 19.79 1.00
N GLU A 66 -0.77 20.27 1.58
CA GLU A 66 -1.29 21.63 1.33
C GLU A 66 -2.41 21.96 2.33
N GLU A 67 -2.08 22.78 3.34
CA GLU A 67 -3.03 23.54 4.18
C GLU A 67 -3.10 24.98 3.62
N PRO A 68 -4.29 25.59 3.53
CA PRO A 68 -4.58 26.67 4.48
C PRO A 68 -5.99 26.56 5.10
N GLU A 69 -5.99 26.46 6.43
CA GLU A 69 -6.82 27.16 7.41
C GLU A 69 -8.36 27.31 7.25
N ARG A 70 -9.04 26.55 8.14
CA ARG A 70 -10.13 26.97 9.08
C ARG A 70 -11.60 27.07 8.58
N PRO A 71 -12.60 26.88 9.48
CA PRO A 71 -12.63 26.12 10.73
C PRO A 71 -13.84 25.15 10.84
N ALA A 72 -13.74 24.23 11.80
CA ALA A 72 -14.74 23.24 12.19
C ALA A 72 -16.17 23.79 12.43
N PRO A 73 -17.19 22.91 12.38
CA PRO A 73 -17.92 22.69 13.61
C PRO A 73 -18.11 21.21 13.97
N LYS A 74 -17.81 20.96 15.23
CA LYS A 74 -18.10 19.80 16.07
C LYS A 74 -19.56 19.33 15.90
N LYS A 75 -19.77 18.02 15.76
CA LYS A 75 -20.98 17.36 16.31
C LYS A 75 -20.57 16.18 17.18
N LYS A 76 -20.57 16.44 18.49
CA LYS A 76 -20.78 15.46 19.54
C LYS A 76 -22.24 15.00 19.48
N THR A 77 -22.47 13.71 19.32
CA THR A 77 -23.60 12.93 19.88
C THR A 77 -23.08 11.51 19.97
N VAL A 78 -22.45 11.10 21.08
CA VAL A 78 -23.10 10.42 22.22
C VAL A 78 -24.16 9.42 21.74
N ARG A 79 -23.89 8.11 21.90
CA ARG A 79 -24.64 7.25 22.83
C ARG A 79 -24.12 5.81 22.88
N VAL A 80 -23.73 5.43 24.10
CA VAL A 80 -23.96 4.16 24.78
C VAL A 80 -23.03 3.00 24.42
N ALA A 81 -21.90 2.99 25.14
CA ALA A 81 -21.37 1.78 25.73
C ALA A 81 -22.40 1.16 26.71
N LYS A 82 -22.66 -0.14 26.60
CA LYS A 82 -23.11 -0.96 27.73
C LYS A 82 -22.78 -2.44 27.48
N LYS A 83 -21.61 -2.90 27.96
CA LYS A 83 -21.35 -4.31 28.29
C LYS A 83 -20.42 -4.37 29.49
N THR A 84 -21.03 -4.60 30.65
CA THR A 84 -20.47 -5.10 31.92
C THR A 84 -21.72 -5.44 32.76
N GLU A 85 -22.03 -6.72 32.86
CA GLU A 85 -21.69 -7.61 33.99
C GLU A 85 -22.66 -7.49 35.17
N GLN A 86 -22.99 -8.66 35.73
CA GLN A 86 -23.38 -8.91 37.12
C GLN A 86 -24.88 -8.84 37.50
N THR A 87 -25.50 -10.02 37.56
CA THR A 87 -26.59 -10.40 38.49
C THR A 87 -26.58 -11.93 38.52
N ALA A 88 -25.95 -12.54 39.53
CA ALA A 88 -26.57 -13.15 40.72
C ALA A 88 -27.30 -14.46 40.39
#